data_AF-X1LVP0-F1
#
_entry.id   AF-X1LVP0-F1
#
_cell.length_a   1.000
_cell.length_b   1.000
_cell.length_c   1.000
_cell.angle_alpha   90.00
_cell.angle_beta   90.00
_cell.angle_gamma   90.00
#
_symmetry.space_group_name_H-M   'P 1'
#
loop_
_entity.id
_entity.type
_entity.pdbx_description
1 polymer ?
#
loop_
_entity_poly.entity_id
_entity_poly.type
_entity_poly.pdbx_seq_one_letter_code
_entity_poly.pdbx_strand_id
1 'polypeptide(L)'
;SENLLNNPPNEKTLISQIAGSKEIIDFLIQEERIIKLSDGILLESKNYDIMKNKLIDFLKINGSISIAQVRELLGISRKYIIPLLNKIDEEKITQRKENVRILKTKLG
;
A
#
# COMPACT_ATOMS: atom_id res chain seq x y z
N SER A 1 18.75 -4.42 3.34
CA SER A 1 17.45 -4.07 2.74
C SER A 1 16.43 -4.03 3.86
N GLU A 2 15.89 -2.87 4.21
CA GLU A 2 14.80 -2.81 5.21
C GLU A 2 13.59 -3.60 4.67
N ASN A 3 13.13 -4.59 5.45
CA ASN A 3 11.94 -5.35 5.10
C ASN A 3 10.69 -4.51 5.42
N LEU A 4 10.23 -3.75 4.42
CA LEU A 4 9.11 -2.81 4.53
C LEU A 4 7.76 -3.47 4.88
N LEU A 5 7.67 -4.81 4.81
CA LEU A 5 6.46 -5.61 5.03
C LEU A 5 6.78 -6.85 5.87
N ASN A 6 7.26 -6.64 7.10
CA ASN A 6 7.44 -7.75 8.05
C ASN A 6 6.06 -8.27 8.53
N ASN A 7 5.43 -9.08 7.68
CA ASN A 7 4.14 -9.74 7.87
C ASN A 7 3.08 -8.86 8.56
N PRO A 8 2.62 -7.78 7.92
CA PRO A 8 1.64 -6.88 8.52
C PRO A 8 0.38 -7.62 8.99
N PRO A 9 -0.15 -7.26 10.18
CA PRO A 9 -1.29 -7.93 10.74
C PRO A 9 -2.55 -7.66 9.90
N ASN A 10 -3.51 -8.57 10.00
CA ASN A 10 -4.85 -8.38 9.48
C ASN A 10 -5.76 -7.87 10.60
N GLU A 11 -6.54 -6.84 10.31
CA GLU A 11 -7.50 -6.25 11.24
C GLU A 11 -8.43 -7.30 11.87
N LYS A 12 -9.01 -8.22 11.07
CA LYS A 12 -9.91 -9.25 11.59
C LYS A 12 -9.21 -10.16 12.59
N THR A 13 -7.95 -10.49 12.33
CA THR A 13 -7.13 -11.31 13.23
C THR A 13 -6.89 -10.59 14.54
N LEU A 14 -6.51 -9.30 14.51
CA LEU A 14 -6.30 -8.52 15.74
C LEU A 14 -7.59 -8.40 16.56
N ILE A 15 -8.71 -8.07 15.91
CA ILE A 15 -10.03 -7.97 16.56
C ILE A 15 -10.42 -9.29 17.22
N SER A 16 -10.15 -10.43 16.58
CA SER A 16 -10.47 -11.75 17.16
C SER A 16 -9.57 -12.18 18.31
N GLN A 17 -8.35 -11.65 18.40
CA GLN A 17 -7.33 -12.11 19.35
C GLN A 17 -7.16 -11.15 20.54
N ILE A 18 -7.47 -9.87 20.36
CA ILE A 18 -7.20 -8.82 21.34
C ILE A 18 -8.49 -8.01 21.54
N ALA A 19 -9.12 -8.16 22.70
CA ALA A 19 -10.28 -7.37 23.08
C ALA A 19 -9.94 -5.87 23.10
N GLY A 20 -10.83 -5.02 22.58
CA GLY A 20 -10.62 -3.57 22.49
C GLY A 20 -9.62 -3.11 21.41
N SER A 21 -9.10 -4.04 20.59
CA SER A 21 -8.15 -3.67 19.52
C SER A 21 -8.80 -2.87 18.39
N LYS A 22 -10.11 -2.98 18.18
CA LYS A 22 -10.81 -2.22 17.15
C LYS A 22 -10.67 -0.71 17.40
N GLU A 23 -10.96 -0.27 18.62
CA GLU A 23 -10.88 1.13 19.03
C GLU A 23 -9.45 1.66 18.90
N ILE A 24 -8.45 0.82 19.22
CA ILE A 24 -7.04 1.17 19.06
C ILE A 24 -6.68 1.31 17.57
N ILE A 25 -7.12 0.38 16.72
CA ILE A 25 -6.86 0.44 15.27
C ILE A 25 -7.50 1.70 14.68
N ASP A 26 -8.76 1.99 15.03
CA ASP A 26 -9.48 3.16 14.56
C ASP A 26 -8.77 4.45 14.99
N PHE A 27 -8.32 4.53 16.25
CA PHE A 27 -7.51 5.65 16.75
C PHE A 27 -6.20 5.82 15.97
N LEU A 28 -5.47 4.72 15.71
CA LEU A 28 -4.21 4.78 14.96
C LEU A 28 -4.39 5.19 13.50
N ILE A 29 -5.53 4.83 12.88
CA ILE A 29 -5.89 5.29 11.53
C ILE A 29 -6.22 6.79 11.57
N GLN A 30 -6.98 7.25 12.57
CA GLN A 30 -7.32 8.66 12.74
C GLN A 30 -6.08 9.54 12.96
N GLU A 31 -5.09 9.04 13.70
CA GLU A 31 -3.80 9.70 13.91
C GLU A 31 -2.83 9.53 12.74
N GLU A 32 -3.28 8.98 11.60
CA GLU A 32 -2.48 8.73 10.39
C GLU A 32 -1.21 7.91 10.63
N ARG A 33 -1.15 7.12 11.71
CA ARG A 33 0.01 6.29 12.06
C ARG A 33 0.02 4.98 11.30
N ILE A 34 -1.16 4.46 11.00
CA ILE A 34 -1.34 3.29 10.16
C ILE A 34 -2.31 3.58 9.03
N ILE A 35 -2.10 2.92 7.90
CA ILE A 35 -3.01 2.88 6.78
C ILE A 35 -3.60 1.47 6.67
N LYS A 36 -4.91 1.42 6.41
CA LYS A 36 -5.60 0.18 6.10
C LYS A 36 -5.67 0.01 4.58
N LEU A 37 -5.07 -1.06 4.07
CA LEU A 37 -5.20 -1.48 2.68
C LEU A 37 -6.47 -2.35 2.51
N SER A 38 -6.75 -2.74 1.27
CA SER A 38 -7.77 -3.77 1.02
C SER A 38 -7.41 -5.08 1.74
N ASP A 39 -8.42 -5.93 1.89
CA ASP A 39 -8.34 -7.20 2.64
C ASP A 39 -8.04 -7.03 4.13
N GLY A 40 -8.06 -5.81 4.67
CA GLY A 40 -7.87 -5.53 6.10
C GLY A 40 -6.41 -5.55 6.55
N ILE A 41 -5.46 -5.39 5.63
CA ILE A 41 -4.03 -5.34 5.94
C ILE A 41 -3.69 -3.97 6.53
N LEU A 42 -3.06 -3.94 7.70
CA LEU A 42 -2.65 -2.72 8.38
C LEU A 42 -1.16 -2.47 8.19
N LEU A 43 -0.79 -1.31 7.65
CA LEU A 43 0.61 -0.89 7.45
C LEU A 43 0.92 0.36 8.23
N GLU A 44 2.17 0.52 8.67
CA GLU A 44 2.66 1.82 9.09
C GLU A 44 2.62 2.81 7.91
N SER A 45 2.10 4.01 8.15
CA SER A 45 1.98 5.04 7.11
C SER A 45 3.33 5.40 6.50
N LYS A 46 4.39 5.45 7.31
CA LYS A 46 5.77 5.68 6.83
C LYS A 46 6.20 4.65 5.77
N ASN A 47 5.90 3.37 5.98
CA ASN A 47 6.27 2.31 5.04
C ASN A 47 5.42 2.39 3.77
N TYR A 48 4.14 2.73 3.90
CA TYR A 48 3.27 3.02 2.75
C TYR A 48 3.83 4.15 1.91
N ASP A 49 4.20 5.28 2.52
CA ASP A 49 4.75 6.43 1.80
C ASP A 49 6.07 6.11 1.10
N ILE A 50 6.96 5.36 1.74
CA ILE A 50 8.21 4.91 1.11
C ILE A 50 7.91 4.08 -0.16
N MET A 51 6.98 3.12 -0.08
CA MET A 51 6.62 2.28 -1.23
C MET A 51 5.91 3.07 -2.34
N LYS A 52 4.99 3.96 -1.96
CA LYS A 52 4.26 4.85 -2.86
C LYS A 52 5.21 5.77 -3.62
N ASN A 53 6.17 6.39 -2.91
CA ASN A 53 7.13 7.29 -3.54
C ASN A 53 8.07 6.55 -4.50
N LYS A 54 8.57 5.36 -4.13
CA LYS A 54 9.34 4.51 -5.07
C LYS A 54 8.55 4.19 -6.34
N LEU A 55 7.25 3.89 -6.22
CA LEU A 55 6.38 3.61 -7.35
C LEU A 55 6.21 4.85 -8.25
N ILE A 56 5.96 6.01 -7.64
CA ILE A 56 5.80 7.29 -8.36
C ILE A 56 7.10 7.62 -9.11
N ASP A 57 8.26 7.50 -8.47
CA ASP A 57 9.55 7.79 -9.08
C ASP A 57 9.86 6.85 -10.25
N PHE A 58 9.55 5.55 -10.09
CA PHE A 58 9.63 4.61 -11.20
C PHE A 58 8.74 5.03 -12.36
N LEU A 59 7.49 5.40 -12.09
CA LEU A 59 6.52 5.78 -13.12
C LEU A 59 6.86 7.11 -13.82
N LYS A 60 7.46 8.08 -13.14
CA LYS A 60 7.93 9.33 -13.76
C LYS A 60 8.97 9.07 -14.85
N ILE A 61 9.83 8.06 -14.64
CA ILE A 61 10.91 7.71 -15.56
C ILE A 61 10.42 6.75 -16.66
N ASN A 62 9.64 5.74 -16.30
CA ASN A 62 9.29 4.63 -17.19
C ASN A 62 7.89 4.74 -17.82
N GLY A 63 7.06 5.67 -17.35
CA GLY A 63 5.70 5.93 -17.83
C GLY A 63 4.64 4.91 -17.37
N SER A 64 4.99 3.63 -17.25
CA SER A 64 4.08 2.58 -16.79
C SER A 64 4.79 1.51 -15.96
N ILE A 65 4.05 0.77 -15.15
CA ILE A 65 4.59 -0.35 -14.35
C ILE A 65 3.62 -1.53 -14.29
N SER A 66 4.14 -2.73 -14.53
CA SER A 66 3.41 -4.00 -14.35
C SER A 66 3.49 -4.49 -12.90
N ILE A 67 2.58 -5.39 -12.51
CA ILE A 67 2.60 -6.06 -11.19
C ILE A 67 3.95 -6.77 -10.94
N ALA A 68 4.53 -7.38 -11.98
CA ALA A 68 5.81 -8.08 -11.88
C ALA A 68 6.97 -7.12 -11.55
N GLN A 69 6.98 -5.94 -12.17
CA GLN A 69 7.97 -4.89 -11.88
C GLN A 69 7.75 -4.26 -10.51
N VAL A 70 6.50 -4.10 -10.05
CA VAL A 70 6.23 -3.64 -8.66
C VAL A 70 6.84 -4.60 -7.64
N ARG A 71 6.72 -5.92 -7.87
CA ARG A 71 7.33 -6.93 -7.02
C ARG A 71 8.85 -6.76 -6.94
N GLU A 72 9.49 -6.58 -8.07
CA GLU A 72 10.94 -6.41 -8.18
C GLU A 72 11.40 -5.09 -7.53
N LEU A 73 10.70 -4.00 -7.82
CA LEU A 73 10.98 -2.66 -7.29
C LEU A 73 10.89 -2.60 -5.76
N LEU A 74 9.86 -3.22 -5.18
CA LEU A 74 9.59 -3.11 -3.75
C LEU A 74 10.16 -4.29 -2.95
N GLY A 75 10.42 -5.43 -3.58
CA GLY A 75 10.89 -6.65 -2.92
C GLY A 75 9.83 -7.31 -2.03
N ILE A 76 8.54 -7.14 -2.34
CA ILE A 76 7.42 -7.50 -1.44
C ILE A 76 6.65 -8.72 -1.95
N SER A 77 6.00 -9.44 -1.05
CA SER A 77 5.19 -10.62 -1.43
C SER A 77 3.98 -10.23 -2.29
N ARG A 78 3.55 -11.13 -3.18
CA ARG A 78 2.39 -10.92 -4.06
C ARG A 78 1.09 -10.59 -3.31
N LYS A 79 0.95 -11.10 -2.07
CA LYS A 79 -0.20 -10.85 -1.20
C LYS A 79 -0.42 -9.35 -0.95
N TYR A 80 0.65 -8.55 -0.94
CA TYR A 80 0.60 -7.14 -0.59
C TYR A 80 0.54 -6.21 -1.80
N ILE A 81 0.95 -6.68 -2.98
CA ILE A 81 1.06 -5.83 -4.17
C ILE A 81 -0.30 -5.31 -4.60
N ILE A 82 -1.31 -6.18 -4.74
CA ILE A 82 -2.63 -5.74 -5.21
C ILE A 82 -3.30 -4.80 -4.20
N PRO A 83 -3.34 -5.10 -2.88
CA PRO A 83 -3.87 -4.17 -1.89
C PRO A 83 -3.17 -2.81 -1.87
N LEU A 84 -1.83 -2.80 -1.97
CA LEU A 84 -1.05 -1.57 -2.02
C LEU A 84 -1.45 -0.74 -3.24
N LEU A 85 -1.45 -1.37 -4.42
CA LEU A 85 -1.72 -0.65 -5.66
C LEU A 85 -3.17 -0.17 -5.75
N ASN A 86 -4.13 -0.93 -5.22
CA ASN A 86 -5.52 -0.50 -5.13
C ASN A 86 -5.66 0.75 -4.26
N LYS A 87 -4.90 0.84 -3.16
CA LYS A 87 -4.91 2.03 -2.29
C LYS A 87 -4.37 3.27 -3.01
N ILE A 88 -3.28 3.12 -3.75
CA ILE A 88 -2.69 4.21 -4.55
C ILE A 88 -3.61 4.64 -5.71
N ASP A 89 -4.34 3.69 -6.31
CA ASP A 89 -5.37 3.97 -7.31
C ASP A 89 -6.58 4.72 -6.70
N GLU A 90 -7.03 4.34 -5.49
CA GLU A 90 -8.09 5.00 -4.73
C GLU A 90 -7.72 6.46 -4.40
N GLU A 91 -6.46 6.70 -4.02
CA GLU A 91 -5.87 8.02 -3.81
C GLU A 91 -5.70 8.83 -5.11
N LYS A 92 -6.11 8.27 -6.26
CA LYS A 92 -6.05 8.89 -7.60
C LYS A 92 -4.63 9.24 -8.05
N ILE A 93 -3.61 8.59 -7.49
CA ILE A 93 -2.20 8.80 -7.86
C ILE A 93 -1.87 8.01 -9.12
N THR A 94 -2.29 6.74 -9.15
CA THR A 94 -2.18 5.88 -10.33
C THR A 94 -3.54 5.53 -10.90
N GLN A 95 -3.53 5.01 -12.12
CA GLN A 95 -4.68 4.36 -12.72
C GLN A 95 -4.24 3.10 -13.45
N ARG A 96 -5.04 2.04 -13.33
CA ARG A 96 -4.84 0.81 -14.07
C ARG A 96 -5.26 0.99 -15.53
N LYS A 97 -4.37 0.61 -16.46
CA LYS A 97 -4.65 0.44 -17.88
C LYS A 97 -4.23 -0.97 -18.28
N GLU A 98 -5.20 -1.82 -18.58
CA GLU A 98 -4.97 -3.23 -18.90
C GLU A 98 -4.15 -3.94 -17.79
N ASN A 99 -2.90 -4.27 -18.11
CA ASN A 99 -1.96 -5.02 -17.27
C ASN A 99 -0.92 -4.15 -16.55
N VAL A 100 -0.99 -2.82 -16.74
CA VAL A 100 -0.05 -1.87 -16.14
C VAL A 100 -0.77 -0.78 -15.36
N ARG A 101 -0.01 -0.03 -14.58
CA ARG A 101 -0.42 1.25 -13.99
C ARG A 101 0.38 2.38 -14.59
N ILE A 102 -0.27 3.53 -14.72
CA ILE A 102 0.36 4.79 -15.11
C ILE A 102 0.04 5.87 -14.08
N LEU A 103 0.84 6.93 -14.02
CA LEU A 103 0.49 8.12 -13.24
C LEU A 103 -0.81 8.73 -13.79
N LYS A 104 -1.66 9.19 -12.88
CA LYS A 104 -2.80 10.01 -13.26
C LYS A 104 -2.27 11.40 -13.65
N THR A 105 -2.64 11.89 -14.83
CA THR A 105 -2.13 13.13 -15.44
C THR A 105 -2.47 14.43 -14.68
N LYS A 106 -3.13 14.36 -13.52
CA LYS A 106 -3.33 15.50 -12.62
C LYS A 106 -2.59 15.27 -11.30
N LEU A 107 -1.27 15.47 -11.33
CA LEU A 107 -0.50 15.90 -10.16
C LEU A 107 -0.35 17.44 -10.24
N GLY A 108 -1.49 18.11 -10.44
CA GLY A 108 -1.61 19.57 -10.48
C GLY A 108 -2.63 20.01 -9.44
#